data_AF-A0A968H838-F1
#
_entry.id   AF-A0A968H838-F1
#
_cell.length_a   1.000
_cell.length_b   1.000
_cell.length_c   1.000
_cell.angle_alpha   90.00
_cell.angle_beta   90.00
_cell.angle_gamma   90.00
#
_symmetry.space_group_name_H-M   'P 1'
#
loop_
_entity.id
_entity.type
_entity.pdbx_description
1 polymer ?
#
loop_
_entity_poly.entity_id
_entity_poly.type
_entity_poly.pdbx_seq_one_letter_code
_entity_poly.pdbx_strand_id
1 'polypeptide(L)'
;MSHQRKPEINFNYIFNYSYNPSYANGVQGGFTPRGELVMHFYQERPALPKEITHEITPEGGIGALVESDPKNLNGTMIRFVEAGVTMNFQTAAMVHSWLGEQLSQMQAILKAQAEFMQGEAEEQQQG
;
A
#
# COMPACT_ATOMS: atom_id res chain seq x y z
N MET A 1 -44.53 -11.31 29.09
CA MET A 1 -44.15 -10.99 27.70
C MET A 1 -42.72 -11.43 27.46
N SER A 2 -42.49 -12.62 26.88
CA SER A 2 -41.14 -13.03 26.50
C SER A 2 -40.73 -12.26 25.24
N HIS A 3 -39.73 -11.39 25.34
CA HIS A 3 -39.12 -10.78 24.17
C HIS A 3 -38.37 -11.88 23.41
N GLN A 4 -38.96 -12.39 22.34
CA GLN A 4 -38.31 -13.33 21.44
C GLN A 4 -37.21 -12.57 20.71
N ARG A 5 -35.94 -12.83 21.06
CA ARG A 5 -34.81 -12.17 20.38
C ARG A 5 -34.79 -12.57 18.91
N LYS A 6 -34.41 -11.61 18.06
CA LYS A 6 -34.17 -11.86 16.64
C LYS A 6 -33.00 -12.85 16.50
N PRO A 7 -32.90 -13.58 15.38
CA PRO A 7 -31.71 -14.39 15.10
C PRO A 7 -30.45 -13.51 15.16
N GLU A 8 -29.48 -13.95 15.95
CA GLU A 8 -28.20 -13.26 16.15
C GLU A 8 -27.07 -14.19 15.68
N ILE A 9 -26.00 -13.62 15.13
CA ILE A 9 -24.79 -14.34 14.74
C ILE A 9 -23.56 -13.63 15.29
N ASN A 10 -22.63 -14.40 15.85
CA ASN A 10 -21.35 -13.90 16.35
C ASN A 10 -20.24 -14.21 15.34
N PHE A 11 -19.42 -13.20 15.06
CA PHE A 11 -18.21 -13.36 14.25
C PHE A 11 -16.98 -13.37 15.14
N ASN A 12 -16.30 -14.50 15.20
CA ASN A 12 -14.99 -14.61 15.86
C ASN A 12 -13.91 -14.39 14.81
N TYR A 13 -13.07 -13.38 15.02
CA TYR A 13 -11.93 -13.09 14.17
C TYR A 13 -10.71 -13.82 14.72
N ILE A 14 -10.19 -14.77 13.96
CA ILE A 14 -8.98 -15.53 14.30
C ILE A 14 -7.87 -15.02 13.39
N PHE A 15 -6.85 -14.42 13.98
CA PHE A 15 -5.67 -13.96 13.26
C PHE A 15 -4.57 -15.01 13.34
N ASN A 16 -3.80 -15.15 12.27
CA ASN A 16 -2.53 -15.88 12.34
C ASN A 16 -1.58 -15.14 13.30
N TYR A 17 -0.72 -15.86 14.01
CA TYR A 17 0.34 -15.27 14.82
C TYR A 17 1.23 -14.31 14.02
N SER A 18 1.43 -14.59 12.73
CA SER A 18 2.20 -13.74 11.81
C SER A 18 1.35 -12.69 11.08
N TYR A 19 0.11 -12.43 11.50
CA TYR A 19 -0.72 -11.40 10.88
C TYR A 19 -0.09 -10.02 11.12
N ASN A 20 0.46 -9.45 10.05
CA ASN A 20 1.10 -8.15 10.07
C ASN A 20 0.69 -7.40 8.79
N PRO A 21 -0.24 -6.43 8.87
CA PRO A 21 -0.60 -5.60 7.73
C PRO A 21 0.63 -4.89 7.17
N SER A 22 0.83 -5.02 5.86
CA SER A 22 1.90 -4.36 5.12
C SER A 22 1.38 -3.10 4.45
N TYR A 23 2.19 -2.05 4.44
CA TYR A 23 1.94 -0.92 3.54
C TYR A 23 2.16 -1.38 2.09
N ALA A 24 1.27 -1.00 1.18
CA ALA A 24 1.43 -1.20 -0.25
C ALA A 24 1.13 0.11 -0.99
N ASN A 25 1.94 0.44 -1.99
CA ASN A 25 1.72 1.60 -2.85
C ASN A 25 1.26 1.22 -4.26
N GLY A 26 1.16 -0.08 -4.55
CA GLY A 26 0.64 -0.58 -5.80
C GLY A 26 0.15 -2.02 -5.71
N VAL A 27 -0.57 -2.42 -6.75
CA VAL A 27 -1.04 -3.78 -6.97
C VAL A 27 -0.78 -4.18 -8.41
N GLN A 28 -0.37 -5.43 -8.64
CA GLN A 28 -0.22 -6.00 -9.98
C GLN A 28 -0.87 -7.38 -10.01
N GLY A 29 -1.53 -7.71 -11.11
CA GLY A 29 -2.27 -8.95 -11.21
C GLY A 29 -3.20 -8.98 -12.41
N GLY A 30 -4.14 -9.91 -12.38
CA GLY A 30 -5.10 -10.11 -13.46
C GLY A 30 -5.92 -11.38 -13.27
N PHE A 31 -6.85 -11.60 -14.20
CA PHE A 31 -7.63 -12.82 -14.22
C PHE A 31 -6.82 -13.99 -14.76
N THR A 32 -6.88 -15.13 -14.06
CA THR A 32 -6.39 -16.39 -14.58
C THR A 32 -7.35 -16.93 -15.66
N PRO A 33 -6.90 -17.88 -16.50
CA PRO A 33 -7.80 -18.58 -17.42
C PRO A 33 -8.95 -19.33 -16.71
N ARG A 34 -8.88 -19.52 -15.39
CA ARG A 34 -9.93 -20.12 -14.56
C ARG A 34 -10.93 -19.10 -13.99
N GLY A 35 -10.78 -17.81 -14.30
CA GLY A 35 -11.69 -16.75 -13.85
C GLY A 35 -11.45 -16.27 -12.42
N GLU A 36 -10.29 -16.56 -11.85
CA GLU A 36 -9.87 -16.03 -10.54
C GLU A 36 -9.06 -14.76 -10.74
N LEU A 37 -9.31 -13.72 -9.95
CA LEU A 37 -8.48 -12.54 -9.88
C LEU A 37 -7.33 -12.79 -8.90
N VAL A 38 -6.10 -12.67 -9.40
CA VAL A 38 -4.89 -12.67 -8.58
C VAL A 38 -4.43 -11.23 -8.41
N MET A 39 -4.11 -10.83 -7.18
CA MET A 39 -3.56 -9.52 -6.84
C MET A 39 -2.32 -9.66 -5.99
N HIS A 40 -1.22 -9.04 -6.41
CA HIS A 40 0.02 -8.92 -5.66
C HIS A 40 0.22 -7.47 -5.25
N PHE A 41 0.15 -7.22 -3.94
CA PHE A 41 0.38 -5.91 -3.36
C PHE A 41 1.88 -5.72 -3.13
N TYR A 42 2.40 -4.57 -3.56
CA TYR A 42 3.82 -4.28 -3.49
C TYR A 42 4.12 -2.89 -2.95
N GLN A 43 5.35 -2.75 -2.49
CA GLN A 43 6.02 -1.47 -2.28
C GLN A 43 7.02 -1.26 -3.41
N GLU A 44 6.87 -0.15 -4.11
CA GLU A 44 7.81 0.29 -5.13
C GLU A 44 8.86 1.24 -4.54
N ARG A 45 10.15 0.98 -4.79
CA ARG A 45 11.27 1.81 -4.36
C ARG A 45 12.48 1.70 -5.30
N PRO A 46 13.35 2.73 -5.37
CA PRO A 46 14.64 2.60 -6.05
C PRO A 46 15.44 1.41 -5.49
N ALA A 47 16.22 0.78 -6.36
CA ALA A 47 17.16 -0.25 -5.94
C ALA A 47 18.18 0.34 -4.94
N LEU A 48 18.56 -0.48 -3.96
CA LEU A 48 19.70 -0.20 -3.09
C LEU A 48 20.85 -1.13 -3.51
N PRO A 49 22.11 -0.67 -3.45
CA PRO A 49 23.23 -1.53 -3.77
C PRO A 49 23.28 -2.65 -2.73
N LYS A 50 23.51 -3.87 -3.18
CA LYS A 50 23.79 -5.02 -2.32
C LYS A 50 25.17 -4.90 -1.70
N GLU A 51 26.10 -4.39 -2.50
CA GLU A 51 27.48 -4.16 -2.13
C GLU A 51 28.00 -2.89 -2.82
N ILE A 52 28.84 -2.16 -2.10
CA ILE A 52 29.62 -1.03 -2.61
C ILE A 52 31.08 -1.26 -2.23
N THR A 53 31.99 -1.08 -3.18
CA THR A 53 33.42 -1.22 -2.95
C THR A 53 34.07 0.16 -3.03
N HIS A 54 34.79 0.53 -1.98
CA HIS A 54 35.56 1.77 -1.92
C HIS A 54 37.06 1.47 -1.88
N GLU A 55 37.85 2.42 -2.37
CA GLU A 55 39.30 2.42 -2.14
C GLU A 55 39.59 2.65 -0.65
N ILE A 56 40.77 2.21 -0.19
CA ILE A 56 41.32 2.59 1.10
C ILE A 56 42.51 3.52 0.83
N THR A 57 42.51 4.72 1.43
CA THR A 57 43.59 5.68 1.25
C THR A 57 44.87 5.21 1.95
N PRO A 58 46.05 5.70 1.55
CA PRO A 58 47.31 5.35 2.23
C PRO A 58 47.32 5.66 3.73
N GLU A 59 46.52 6.62 4.18
CA GLU A 59 46.35 7.02 5.58
C GLU A 59 45.29 6.15 6.32
N GLY A 60 44.70 5.17 5.64
CA GLY A 60 43.67 4.28 6.18
C GLY A 60 42.24 4.83 6.11
N GLY A 61 42.01 5.89 5.34
CA GLY A 61 40.68 6.47 5.13
C GLY A 61 39.85 5.74 4.06
N ILE A 62 38.57 6.11 3.91
CA ILE A 62 37.70 5.63 2.82
C ILE A 62 37.88 6.55 1.61
N GLY A 63 38.29 5.97 0.48
CA GLY A 63 38.50 6.65 -0.80
C GLY A 63 37.28 6.61 -1.73
N ALA A 64 37.53 6.77 -3.03
CA ALA A 64 36.47 6.84 -4.04
C ALA A 64 35.69 5.51 -4.15
N LEU A 65 34.44 5.60 -4.62
CA LEU A 65 33.65 4.43 -4.99
C LEU A 65 34.27 3.79 -6.25
N VAL A 66 34.63 2.50 -6.15
CA VAL A 66 35.21 1.71 -7.24
C VAL A 66 34.13 0.95 -8.00
N GLU A 67 33.22 0.31 -7.27
CA GLU A 67 32.19 -0.56 -7.84
C GLU A 67 30.94 -0.59 -6.97
N SER A 68 29.79 -0.83 -7.61
CA SER A 68 28.53 -1.13 -6.94
C SER A 68 27.81 -2.28 -7.64
N ASP A 69 27.17 -3.14 -6.86
CA ASP A 69 26.31 -4.21 -7.37
C ASP A 69 24.85 -3.97 -6.95
N PRO A 70 23.88 -3.87 -7.89
CA PRO A 70 24.06 -3.92 -9.35
C PRO A 70 24.59 -2.62 -9.95
N LYS A 71 25.39 -2.73 -11.02
CA LYS A 71 25.99 -1.58 -11.74
C LYS A 71 24.97 -0.57 -12.26
N ASN A 72 23.76 -1.01 -12.60
CA ASN A 72 22.68 -0.13 -13.06
C ASN A 72 21.65 0.16 -11.96
N LEU A 73 22.10 0.75 -10.85
CA LEU A 73 21.22 1.08 -9.72
C LEU A 73 20.13 2.10 -10.12
N ASN A 74 20.54 3.17 -10.81
CA ASN A 74 19.66 4.30 -11.14
C ASN A 74 18.58 3.95 -12.19
N GLY A 75 18.79 2.91 -12.99
CA GLY A 75 17.81 2.40 -13.94
C GLY A 75 16.92 1.29 -13.38
N THR A 76 17.08 0.91 -12.11
CA THR A 76 16.36 -0.22 -11.51
C THR A 76 15.37 0.24 -10.45
N MET A 77 14.10 -0.11 -10.67
CA MET A 77 13.02 0.03 -9.69
C MET A 77 12.67 -1.35 -9.13
N ILE A 78 12.49 -1.44 -7.82
CA ILE A 78 12.12 -2.68 -7.13
C ILE A 78 10.66 -2.62 -6.74
N ARG A 79 9.88 -3.63 -7.15
CA ARG A 79 8.57 -3.94 -6.56
C ARG A 79 8.74 -5.07 -5.56
N PHE A 80 8.70 -4.73 -4.29
CA PHE A 80 8.77 -5.69 -3.20
C PHE A 80 7.35 -6.17 -2.86
N VAL A 81 7.04 -7.41 -3.22
CA VAL A 81 5.72 -8.02 -3.02
C VAL A 81 5.66 -8.67 -1.63
N GLU A 82 4.85 -8.13 -0.73
CA GLU A 82 4.69 -8.66 0.64
C GLU A 82 3.41 -9.47 0.83
N ALA A 83 2.36 -9.21 0.02
CA ALA A 83 1.08 -9.87 0.16
C ALA A 83 0.46 -10.20 -1.20
N GLY A 84 -0.20 -11.36 -1.26
CA GLY A 84 -0.94 -11.82 -2.43
C GLY A 84 -2.30 -12.37 -2.04
N VAL A 85 -3.34 -12.00 -2.80
CA VAL A 85 -4.70 -12.51 -2.60
C VAL A 85 -5.22 -13.03 -3.94
N THR A 86 -5.81 -14.22 -3.92
CA THR A 86 -6.54 -14.80 -5.05
C THR A 86 -8.01 -14.92 -4.68
N MET A 87 -8.89 -14.54 -5.58
CA MET A 87 -10.34 -14.56 -5.35
C MET A 87 -11.09 -14.92 -6.62
N ASN A 88 -12.26 -15.53 -6.47
CA ASN A 88 -13.16 -15.72 -7.61
C ASN A 88 -13.79 -14.38 -8.04
N PHE A 89 -14.45 -14.39 -9.20
CA PHE A 89 -15.11 -13.21 -9.76
C PHE A 89 -16.13 -12.56 -8.81
N GLN A 90 -16.97 -13.35 -8.13
CA GLN A 90 -18.00 -12.82 -7.23
C GLN A 90 -17.38 -12.06 -6.05
N THR A 91 -16.35 -12.63 -5.42
CA THR A 91 -15.62 -11.97 -4.34
C THR A 91 -14.89 -10.72 -4.84
N ALA A 92 -14.28 -10.77 -6.03
CA ALA A 92 -13.65 -9.61 -6.64
C ALA A 92 -14.64 -8.46 -6.87
N ALA A 93 -15.84 -8.75 -7.36
CA ALA A 93 -16.88 -7.76 -7.58
C ALA A 93 -17.35 -7.10 -6.27
N MET A 94 -17.54 -7.91 -5.21
CA MET A 94 -17.90 -7.39 -3.88
C MET A 94 -16.81 -6.48 -3.31
N VAL A 95 -15.54 -6.90 -3.38
CA VAL A 95 -14.39 -6.09 -2.92
C VAL A 95 -14.28 -4.79 -3.71
N HIS A 96 -14.45 -4.84 -5.04
CA HIS A 96 -14.44 -3.65 -5.88
C HIS A 96 -15.52 -2.64 -5.49
N SER A 97 -16.77 -3.09 -5.29
CA SER A 97 -17.87 -2.21 -4.86
C SER A 97 -17.56 -1.55 -3.52
N TRP A 98 -17.18 -2.36 -2.52
CA TRP A 98 -16.85 -1.87 -1.20
C TRP A 98 -15.69 -0.86 -1.23
N LEU A 99 -14.63 -1.15 -1.99
CA LEU A 99 -13.49 -0.24 -2.12
C LEU A 99 -13.90 1.09 -2.75
N GLY A 100 -14.73 1.07 -3.80
CA GLY A 100 -15.27 2.27 -4.42
C GLY A 100 -16.10 3.13 -3.45
N GLU A 101 -16.91 2.49 -2.61
CA GLU A 101 -17.67 3.17 -1.55
C GLU A 101 -16.74 3.82 -0.51
N GLN A 102 -15.71 3.11 -0.04
CA GLN A 102 -14.75 3.66 0.93
C GLN A 102 -13.99 4.86 0.36
N LEU A 103 -13.53 4.77 -0.89
CA LEU A 103 -12.82 5.86 -1.57
C LEU A 103 -13.72 7.09 -1.75
N SER A 104 -14.98 6.88 -2.14
CA SER A 104 -15.94 7.97 -2.33
C SER A 104 -16.20 8.72 -1.02
N GLN A 105 -16.33 8.00 0.10
CA GLN A 105 -16.49 8.61 1.43
C GLN A 105 -15.27 9.44 1.82
N MET A 106 -14.06 8.91 1.62
CA MET A 106 -12.83 9.62 1.95
C MET A 106 -12.64 10.88 1.08
N GLN A 107 -12.97 10.82 -0.21
CA GLN A 107 -12.92 11.97 -1.11
C GLN A 107 -13.85 13.10 -0.66
N ALA A 108 -15.07 12.78 -0.21
CA ALA A 108 -16.00 13.78 0.31
C ALA A 108 -15.44 14.48 1.56
N ILE A 109 -14.80 13.73 2.46
CA ILE A 109 -14.14 14.28 3.65
C ILE A 109 -13.00 15.23 3.26
N LEU A 110 -12.11 14.80 2.34
CA LEU A 110 -10.99 15.62 1.88
C LEU A 110 -11.47 16.92 1.22
N LYS A 111 -12.54 16.85 0.43
CA LYS A 111 -13.15 18.03 -0.20
C LYS A 111 -13.69 19.00 0.85
N ALA A 112 -14.46 18.52 1.81
CA ALA A 112 -15.02 19.36 2.87
C ALA A 112 -13.92 20.03 3.72
N GLN A 113 -12.83 19.31 4.01
CA GLN A 113 -11.66 19.86 4.70
C GLN A 113 -10.98 20.97 3.89
N ALA A 114 -10.82 20.77 2.58
CA ALA A 114 -10.24 21.79 1.70
C ALA A 114 -11.09 23.05 1.62
N GLU A 115 -12.41 22.91 1.50
CA GLU A 115 -13.37 24.04 1.47
C GLU A 115 -13.36 24.82 2.79
N PHE A 116 -13.32 24.12 3.93
CA PHE A 116 -13.22 24.75 5.25
C PHE A 116 -11.93 25.56 5.42
N MET A 117 -10.78 24.96 5.07
CA MET A 117 -9.47 25.64 5.14
C MET A 117 -9.39 26.86 4.23
N GLN A 118 -10.06 26.84 3.07
CA GLN A 118 -10.13 27.97 2.16
C GLN A 118 -11.00 29.10 2.73
N GLY A 119 -12.16 28.77 3.32
CA GLY A 119 -13.02 29.75 3.98
C GLY A 119 -12.33 30.48 5.14
N GLU A 120 -11.60 29.76 6.00
CA GLU A 120 -10.85 30.38 7.12
C GLU A 120 -9.73 31.31 6.61
N ALA A 121 -9.05 30.94 5.53
CA ALA A 121 -7.99 31.77 4.94
C ALA A 121 -8.54 33.06 4.30
N GLU A 122 -9.74 33.00 3.71
CA GLU A 122 -10.42 34.16 3.11
C GLU A 122 -10.98 35.12 4.16
N GLU A 123 -11.49 34.61 5.29
CA GLU A 123 -11.96 35.41 6.43
C GLU A 123 -10.81 36.15 7.13
N GLN A 124 -9.64 35.50 7.28
CA GLN A 124 -8.44 36.12 7.89
C GLN A 124 -7.79 37.20 7.02
N GLN A 125 -8.07 37.23 5.71
CA GLN A 125 -7.57 38.27 4.79
C GLN A 125 -8.50 39.48 4.69
N GLN A 126 -9.73 39.38 5.20
CA GLN A 126 -10.74 40.44 5.12
C GLN A 126 -11.02 41.14 6.47
N GLY A 127 -10.43 40.67 7.57
CA GLY A 127 -10.45 41.30 8.89
C GLY A 127 -9.14 42.01 9.23
#